data_AF-A0A183EJJ5-F1
#
_entry.id   AF-A0A183EJJ5-F1
#
_cell.length_a   1.000
_cell.length_b   1.000
_cell.length_c   1.000
_cell.angle_alpha   90.00
_cell.angle_beta   90.00
_cell.angle_gamma   90.00
#
_symmetry.space_group_name_H-M   'P 1'
#
loop_
_entity.id
_entity.type
_entity.pdbx_description
1 polymer ?
#
loop_
_entity_poly.entity_id
_entity_poly.type
_entity_poly.pdbx_seq_one_letter_code
_entity_poly.pdbx_strand_id
1 'polypeptide(L)'
;CCDGAFQVLGIKDLECKVVGSTKNYIALTHAFFVEGRLPIIKQEVPFYANLPNHLAAEALKYRFRNRDKCMIRLMADDVVPRWTRDERRKWADQKHQDVMGGLIPLPKGIGLSMIAPKSEEM
;
A
#
# COMPACT_ATOMS: atom_id res chain seq x y z
N CYS A 1 -16.56 -36.88 -2.32
CA CYS A 1 -16.83 -35.60 -3.05
C CYS A 1 -16.62 -34.34 -2.20
N CYS A 2 -16.42 -34.45 -0.89
CA CYS A 2 -16.12 -33.30 -0.02
C CYS A 2 -14.60 -33.07 0.13
N ASP A 3 -13.78 -34.08 -0.18
CA ASP A 3 -12.32 -34.07 0.03
C ASP A 3 -11.60 -32.97 -0.77
N GLY A 4 -12.07 -32.68 -1.98
CA GLY A 4 -11.46 -31.65 -2.84
C GLY A 4 -11.60 -30.22 -2.31
N ALA A 5 -12.69 -29.92 -1.59
CA ALA A 5 -12.92 -28.57 -1.06
C ALA A 5 -12.01 -28.25 0.14
N PHE A 6 -11.72 -29.25 0.98
CA PHE A 6 -10.84 -29.09 2.14
C PHE A 6 -9.36 -29.06 1.76
N GLN A 7 -8.98 -29.75 0.68
CA GLN A 7 -7.62 -29.70 0.14
C GLN A 7 -7.26 -28.30 -0.39
N VAL A 8 -8.22 -27.57 -0.97
CA VAL A 8 -8.04 -26.17 -1.42
C VAL A 8 -7.82 -25.21 -0.24
N LEU A 9 -8.40 -25.52 0.93
CA LEU A 9 -8.19 -24.75 2.17
C LEU A 9 -6.93 -25.17 2.94
N GLY A 10 -6.17 -26.16 2.43
CA GLY A 10 -4.93 -26.62 3.05
C GLY A 10 -5.10 -27.50 4.30
N ILE A 11 -6.31 -28.00 4.56
CA ILE A 11 -6.58 -28.87 5.71
C ILE A 11 -6.27 -30.31 5.29
N LYS A 12 -5.22 -30.90 5.87
CA LYS A 12 -4.73 -32.24 5.53
C LYS A 12 -5.50 -33.37 6.22
N ASP A 13 -5.86 -33.16 7.48
CA ASP A 13 -6.57 -34.16 8.31
C ASP A 13 -7.80 -33.49 8.94
N LEU A 14 -8.99 -33.85 8.45
CA LEU A 14 -10.27 -33.37 8.97
C LEU A 14 -11.22 -34.55 9.20
N GLU A 15 -11.40 -34.95 10.44
CA GLU A 15 -12.44 -35.90 10.82
C GLU A 15 -13.74 -35.14 11.11
N CYS A 16 -14.74 -35.26 10.23
CA CYS A 16 -16.05 -34.66 10.43
C CYS A 16 -17.15 -35.72 10.46
N LYS A 17 -17.99 -35.68 11.50
CA LYS A 17 -19.18 -36.53 11.61
C LYS A 17 -20.38 -35.74 11.10
N VAL A 18 -20.82 -36.05 9.89
CA VAL A 18 -22.04 -35.47 9.31
C VAL A 18 -23.25 -36.24 9.82
N VAL A 19 -24.21 -35.53 10.43
CA VAL A 19 -25.51 -36.09 10.83
C VAL A 19 -26.56 -35.54 9.87
N GLY A 20 -27.05 -36.37 8.95
CA GLY A 20 -28.07 -35.99 7.96
C GLY A 20 -27.86 -36.58 6.56
N SER A 21 -28.62 -36.07 5.57
CA SER A 21 -28.56 -36.56 4.18
C SER A 21 -27.31 -36.06 3.46
N THR A 22 -26.44 -37.01 3.08
CA THR A 22 -25.15 -36.73 2.40
C THR A 22 -25.28 -36.55 0.88
N LYS A 23 -26.48 -36.70 0.33
CA LYS A 23 -26.72 -36.64 -1.12
C LYS A 23 -26.97 -35.22 -1.64
N ASN A 24 -27.35 -34.29 -0.78
CA ASN A 24 -27.61 -32.90 -1.16
C ASN A 24 -26.35 -32.04 -0.98
N TYR A 25 -25.57 -31.91 -2.06
CA TYR A 25 -24.29 -31.20 -2.06
C TYR A 25 -24.40 -29.71 -1.70
N ILE A 26 -25.51 -29.04 -2.07
CA ILE A 26 -25.73 -27.61 -1.79
C ILE A 26 -25.93 -27.37 -0.29
N ALA A 27 -26.74 -28.20 0.36
CA ALA A 27 -26.96 -28.10 1.80
C ALA A 27 -25.67 -28.41 2.59
N LEU A 28 -24.89 -29.38 2.11
CA LEU A 28 -23.62 -29.76 2.72
C LEU A 28 -22.59 -28.63 2.63
N THR A 29 -22.42 -28.03 1.45
CA THR A 29 -21.49 -26.91 1.25
C THR A 29 -21.92 -25.68 2.07
N HIS A 30 -23.21 -25.36 2.14
CA HIS A 30 -23.71 -24.26 2.98
C HIS A 30 -23.40 -24.48 4.47
N ALA A 31 -23.62 -25.70 4.99
CA ALA A 31 -23.33 -26.02 6.39
C ALA A 31 -21.83 -25.91 6.75
N PHE A 32 -20.93 -26.21 5.82
CA PHE A 32 -19.48 -26.11 6.05
C PHE A 32 -18.94 -24.69 5.87
N PHE A 33 -19.38 -23.95 4.84
CA PHE A 33 -18.81 -22.67 4.46
C PHE A 33 -19.55 -21.45 5.01
N VAL A 34 -20.86 -21.54 5.23
CA VAL A 34 -21.70 -20.38 5.63
C VAL A 34 -22.03 -20.41 7.11
N GLU A 35 -22.39 -21.59 7.66
CA GLU A 35 -22.69 -21.72 9.10
C GLU A 35 -21.45 -21.76 10.00
N GLY A 36 -20.23 -21.65 9.44
CA GLY A 36 -19.03 -21.38 10.22
C GLY A 36 -18.56 -22.51 11.14
N ARG A 37 -18.89 -23.78 10.84
CA ARG A 37 -18.43 -24.95 11.63
C ARG A 37 -16.97 -25.35 11.35
N LEU A 38 -16.20 -24.49 10.67
CA LEU A 38 -14.76 -24.64 10.53
C LEU A 38 -14.09 -23.79 11.61
N PRO A 39 -13.07 -24.31 12.33
CA PRO A 39 -12.30 -23.49 13.25
C PRO A 39 -11.68 -22.33 12.46
N ILE A 40 -12.00 -21.09 12.83
CA ILE A 40 -11.34 -19.89 12.30
C ILE A 40 -9.88 -19.96 12.73
N ILE A 41 -8.99 -20.37 11.83
CA ILE A 41 -7.54 -20.32 12.05
C ILE A 41 -7.16 -18.84 12.06
N LYS A 42 -7.02 -18.25 13.25
CA LYS A 42 -6.43 -16.93 13.39
C LYS A 42 -4.99 -17.03 12.90
N GLN A 43 -4.63 -16.24 11.88
CA GLN A 43 -3.22 -16.13 11.49
C GLN A 43 -2.44 -15.63 12.72
N GLU A 44 -1.43 -16.40 13.12
CA GLU A 44 -0.55 -15.99 14.21
C GLU A 44 0.21 -14.74 13.77
N VAL A 45 -0.06 -13.63 14.46
CA VAL A 45 0.61 -12.36 14.22
C VAL A 45 2.03 -12.49 14.80
N PRO A 46 3.09 -12.06 14.08
CA PRO A 46 4.44 -12.15 14.62
C PRO A 46 4.57 -11.38 15.93
N PHE A 47 5.44 -11.84 16.83
CA PHE A 47 5.60 -11.29 18.18
C PHE A 47 5.83 -9.77 18.21
N TYR A 48 6.44 -9.21 17.16
CA TYR A 48 6.80 -7.81 17.09
C TYR A 48 5.66 -6.88 16.67
N ALA A 49 4.53 -7.41 16.21
CA ALA A 49 3.44 -6.58 15.71
C ALA A 49 2.84 -5.66 16.78
N ASN A 50 2.81 -6.11 18.04
CA ASN A 50 2.26 -5.34 19.16
C ASN A 50 3.32 -4.54 19.92
N LEU A 51 4.58 -4.53 19.47
CA LEU A 51 5.61 -3.70 20.10
C LEU A 51 5.26 -2.22 19.89
N PRO A 52 5.44 -1.36 20.92
CA PRO A 52 5.08 0.06 20.83
C PRO A 52 5.83 0.77 19.69
N ASN A 53 7.08 0.39 19.44
CA ASN A 53 7.88 0.93 18.34
C ASN A 53 7.32 0.54 16.96
N HIS A 54 6.82 -0.68 16.82
CA HIS A 54 6.25 -1.17 15.56
C HIS A 54 4.94 -0.45 15.25
N LEU A 55 4.06 -0.34 16.25
CA LEU A 55 2.80 0.41 16.14
C LEU A 55 3.04 1.89 15.83
N ALA A 56 4.03 2.53 16.45
CA ALA A 56 4.39 3.91 16.17
C ALA A 56 4.90 4.09 14.72
N ALA A 57 5.73 3.16 14.22
CA ALA A 57 6.20 3.16 12.84
C ALA A 57 5.06 2.91 11.85
N GLU A 58 4.12 2.02 12.16
CA GLU A 58 2.93 1.79 11.35
C GLU A 58 2.01 3.01 11.33
N ALA A 59 1.80 3.66 12.48
CA ALA A 59 1.04 4.91 12.57
C ALA A 59 1.68 6.03 11.73
N LEU A 60 3.01 6.05 11.59
CA LEU A 60 3.70 6.97 10.67
C LEU A 60 3.42 6.64 9.20
N LYS A 61 3.34 5.36 8.82
CA LYS A 61 2.94 4.95 7.45
C LYS A 61 1.50 5.38 7.15
N TYR A 62 0.58 5.18 8.09
CA TYR A 62 -0.83 5.54 7.91
C TYR A 62 -1.16 7.00 8.27
N ARG A 63 -0.21 7.81 8.73
CA ARG A 63 -0.43 9.24 9.03
C ARG A 63 -0.89 10.03 7.80
N PHE A 64 -0.47 9.59 6.61
CA PHE A 64 -0.83 10.21 5.34
C PHE A 64 -1.89 9.41 4.55
N ARG A 65 -2.73 8.61 5.22
CA ARG A 65 -3.75 7.72 4.59
C ARG A 65 -4.65 8.41 3.55
N ASN A 66 -4.81 9.73 3.65
CA ASN A 66 -5.61 10.56 2.75
C ASN A 66 -4.79 11.52 1.87
N ARG A 67 -3.45 11.60 2.03
CA ARG A 67 -2.62 12.59 1.31
C ARG A 67 -2.42 12.21 -0.15
N ASP A 68 -2.18 10.94 -0.44
CA ASP A 68 -2.01 10.45 -1.82
C ASP A 68 -3.29 10.60 -2.65
N LYS A 69 -4.45 10.50 -1.98
CA LYS A 69 -5.77 10.76 -2.59
C LYS A 69 -6.17 12.24 -2.58
N CYS A 70 -5.48 13.09 -1.83
CA CYS A 70 -5.79 14.52 -1.74
C CYS A 70 -5.60 15.19 -3.10
N MET A 71 -4.53 14.86 -3.82
CA MET A 71 -4.30 15.35 -5.17
C MET A 71 -5.40 14.92 -6.15
N ILE A 72 -5.85 13.65 -6.04
CA ILE A 72 -6.93 13.12 -6.88
C ILE A 72 -8.24 13.88 -6.62
N ARG A 73 -8.52 14.22 -5.35
CA ARG A 73 -9.70 15.03 -4.98
C ARG A 73 -9.60 16.47 -5.46
N LEU A 74 -8.45 17.12 -5.26
CA LEU A 74 -8.21 18.48 -5.75
C LEU A 74 -8.30 18.59 -7.28
N MET A 75 -7.93 17.53 -8.00
CA MET A 75 -8.15 17.42 -9.45
C MET A 75 -9.61 17.19 -9.83
N ALA A 76 -10.41 16.52 -8.98
CA ALA A 76 -11.83 16.30 -9.22
C ALA A 76 -12.68 17.53 -8.88
N ASP A 77 -12.24 18.32 -7.89
CA ASP A 77 -12.84 19.59 -7.48
C ASP A 77 -12.38 20.76 -8.38
N ASP A 78 -11.63 20.49 -9.46
CA ASP A 78 -11.02 21.46 -10.39
C ASP A 78 -10.13 22.55 -9.74
N VAL A 79 -9.76 22.37 -8.47
CA VAL A 79 -8.87 23.28 -7.72
C VAL A 79 -7.45 23.26 -8.29
N VAL A 80 -7.02 22.07 -8.74
CA VAL A 80 -5.72 21.88 -9.40
C VAL A 80 -5.98 21.36 -10.80
N PRO A 81 -5.50 22.06 -11.86
CA PRO A 81 -5.69 21.59 -13.21
C PRO A 81 -5.01 20.22 -13.42
N ARG A 82 -5.59 19.41 -14.29
CA ARG A 82 -5.04 18.11 -14.66
C ARG A 82 -3.68 18.31 -15.31
N TRP A 83 -2.64 17.72 -14.74
CA TRP A 83 -1.27 17.82 -15.24
C TRP A 83 -1.12 17.20 -16.64
N THR A 84 -1.13 18.02 -17.69
CA THR A 84 -0.89 17.57 -19.07
C THR A 84 0.60 17.41 -19.38
N ARG A 85 0.92 16.69 -20.46
CA ARG A 85 2.31 16.49 -20.90
C ARG A 85 2.99 17.82 -21.24
N ASP A 86 2.25 18.74 -21.85
CA ASP A 86 2.78 20.03 -22.29
C ASP A 86 2.99 20.98 -21.11
N GLU A 87 2.08 20.99 -20.13
CA GLU A 87 2.28 21.71 -18.87
C GLU A 87 3.47 21.17 -18.08
N ARG A 88 3.71 19.84 -18.12
CA ARG A 88 4.92 19.26 -17.52
C ARG A 88 6.19 19.83 -18.12
N ARG A 89 6.23 19.92 -19.46
CA ARG A 89 7.39 20.46 -20.19
C ARG A 89 7.61 21.93 -19.84
N LYS A 90 6.55 22.74 -19.93
CA LYS A 90 6.62 24.18 -19.56
C LYS A 90 7.08 24.40 -18.13
N TRP A 91 6.58 23.61 -17.17
CA TRP A 91 7.01 23.70 -15.79
C TRP A 91 8.50 23.32 -15.62
N ALA A 92 8.97 22.28 -16.31
CA ALA A 92 10.37 21.88 -16.28
C ALA A 92 11.29 22.94 -16.91
N ASP A 93 10.87 23.52 -18.04
CA ASP A 93 11.60 24.60 -18.71
C ASP A 93 11.67 25.84 -17.81
N GLN A 94 10.57 26.20 -17.14
CA GLN A 94 10.54 27.31 -16.19
C GLN A 94 11.46 27.05 -14.99
N LYS A 95 11.47 25.83 -14.44
CA LYS A 95 12.41 25.48 -13.37
C LYS A 95 13.86 25.50 -13.82
N HIS A 96 14.13 25.08 -15.06
CA HIS A 96 15.47 25.20 -15.64
C HIS A 96 15.89 26.68 -15.74
N GLN A 97 15.00 27.56 -16.22
CA GLN A 97 15.26 28.99 -16.27
C GLN A 97 15.44 29.61 -14.87
N ASP A 98 14.61 29.23 -13.89
CA ASP A 98 14.73 29.68 -12.49
C ASP A 98 16.09 29.29 -11.88
N VAL A 99 16.59 28.10 -12.24
CA VAL A 99 17.90 27.60 -11.81
C VAL A 99 19.03 28.37 -12.49
N MET A 100 18.95 28.61 -13.80
CA MET A 100 19.94 29.39 -14.54
C MET A 100 19.96 30.87 -14.11
N GLY A 101 18.80 31.42 -13.75
CA GLY A 101 18.64 32.75 -13.18
C GLY A 101 19.07 32.86 -11.72
N GLY A 102 19.50 31.76 -11.09
CA GLY A 102 19.96 31.73 -9.70
C GLY A 102 18.86 31.88 -8.64
N LEU A 103 17.59 31.88 -9.04
CA LEU A 103 16.44 31.94 -8.11
C LEU A 103 16.30 30.63 -7.32
N ILE A 104 16.58 29.50 -7.97
CA ILE A 104 16.59 28.18 -7.36
C ILE A 104 18.03 27.68 -7.37
N PRO A 105 18.58 27.26 -6.21
CA PRO A 105 19.92 26.69 -6.19
C PRO A 105 19.94 25.40 -7.01
N LEU A 106 20.96 25.23 -7.85
CA LEU A 106 21.24 23.97 -8.52
C LEU A 106 21.21 22.84 -7.49
N PRO A 107 20.42 21.77 -7.70
CA PRO A 107 20.39 20.64 -6.80
C PRO A 107 21.75 19.95 -6.85
N LYS A 108 22.65 20.33 -5.93
CA LYS A 108 23.88 19.60 -5.68
C LYS A 108 23.46 18.23 -5.15
N GLY A 109 24.00 17.16 -5.74
CA GLY A 109 23.69 15.78 -5.34
C GLY A 109 23.79 15.59 -3.81
N ILE A 110 23.11 14.56 -3.29
CA ILE A 110 23.11 14.25 -1.85
C ILE A 110 24.56 14.22 -1.34
N GLY A 111 24.89 15.11 -0.39
CA GLY A 111 26.24 15.22 0.19
C GLY A 111 27.16 16.28 -0.43
N LEU A 112 26.77 16.96 -1.52
CA LEU A 112 27.59 17.99 -2.18
C LEU A 112 27.17 19.42 -1.84
N SER A 113 26.13 19.61 -1.01
CA SER A 113 25.64 20.94 -0.60
C SER A 113 26.64 21.72 0.27
N MET A 114 27.46 21.04 1.07
CA MET A 114 28.50 21.66 1.92
C MET A 114 29.78 22.02 1.18
N ILE A 115 29.97 21.58 -0.06
CA ILE A 115 31.21 21.87 -0.80
C ILE A 115 31.08 23.29 -1.39
N ALA A 116 31.77 24.22 -0.75
CA ALA A 116 31.98 25.56 -1.30
C ALA A 116 32.90 25.45 -2.53
N PRO A 117 32.56 26.11 -3.65
CA PRO A 117 33.47 26.16 -4.79
C PRO A 117 34.77 26.86 -4.35
N LYS A 118 35.92 26.30 -4.74
CA LYS A 118 37.22 26.93 -4.50
C LYS A 118 37.21 28.28 -5.20
N SER A 119 37.47 29.37 -4.48
CA SER A 119 37.65 30.69 -5.10
C SER A 119 38.84 30.61 -6.03
N GLU A 120 38.63 30.89 -7.31
CA GLU A 120 39.72 31.06 -8.26
C GLU A 120 40.44 32.35 -7.89
N GLU A 121 41.65 32.22 -7.35
CA GLU A 121 42.57 33.34 -7.13
C GLU A 121 42.98 33.86 -8.52
N MET A 122 42.57 35.10 -8.83
CA MET A 122 43.12 35.89 -9.94
C MET A 122 44.42 36.54 -9.53
#